data_AF-A0A1G8CGZ3-F1
#
_entry.id   AF-A0A1G8CGZ3-F1
#
_cell.length_a   1.000
_cell.length_b   1.000
_cell.length_c   1.000
_cell.angle_alpha   90.00
_cell.angle_beta   90.00
_cell.angle_gamma   90.00
#
_symmetry.space_group_name_H-M   'P 1'
#
loop_
_entity.id
_entity.type
_entity.pdbx_description
1 polymer ?
#
loop_
_entity_poly.entity_id
_entity_poly.type
_entity_poly.pdbx_seq_one_letter_code
_entity_poly.pdbx_strand_id
1 'polypeptide(L)'
;MEVTEPAVAKTLNEDGVGVAEIESNNGGRGWARNVERELKALGSVRCVVKSVPQTQNKEACILASSARVTRHVFMPQGWKHKYPEFYRQVKGYQKKGKSKHDDGPDVRAAIYERVANPKKSGVRVRTA
;
A
#
# COMPACT_ATOMS: atom_id res chain seq x y z
N MET A 1 14.45 6.82 7.76
CA MET A 1 13.05 7.27 7.88
C MET A 1 12.92 8.77 7.62
N GLU A 2 13.86 9.59 8.07
CA GLU A 2 13.84 11.07 7.90
C GLU A 2 13.70 11.57 6.46
N VAL A 3 14.21 10.83 5.46
CA VAL A 3 14.12 11.23 4.05
C VAL A 3 12.84 10.70 3.39
N THR A 4 12.37 9.53 3.83
CA THR A 4 11.34 8.76 3.13
C THR A 4 9.93 9.18 3.54
N GLU A 5 9.70 9.59 4.79
CA GLU A 5 8.39 10.07 5.27
C GLU A 5 7.99 11.39 4.58
N PRO A 6 8.86 12.42 4.49
CA PRO A 6 8.53 13.64 3.76
C PRO A 6 8.37 13.40 2.25
N ALA A 7 9.17 12.49 1.67
CA ALA A 7 9.04 12.13 0.26
C ALA A 7 7.68 11.48 -0.03
N VAL A 8 7.21 10.56 0.82
CA VAL A 8 5.88 9.95 0.68
C VAL A 8 4.78 11.00 0.84
N ALA A 9 4.86 11.87 1.85
CA ALA A 9 3.89 12.94 2.06
C ALA A 9 3.79 13.89 0.85
N LYS A 10 4.94 14.25 0.26
CA LYS A 10 5.00 15.06 -0.95
C LYS A 10 4.29 14.38 -2.13
N THR A 11 4.62 13.12 -2.42
CA THR A 11 3.98 12.35 -3.49
C THR A 11 2.47 12.23 -3.28
N LEU A 12 2.02 11.92 -2.05
CA LEU A 12 0.59 11.82 -1.74
C LEU A 12 -0.16 13.14 -1.99
N ASN A 13 0.49 14.27 -1.70
CA ASN A 13 -0.09 15.58 -1.93
C ASN A 13 -0.11 15.97 -3.42
N GLU A 14 1.01 15.77 -4.12
CA GLU A 14 1.16 16.06 -5.56
C GLU A 14 0.21 15.23 -6.43
N ASP A 15 0.07 13.94 -6.11
CA ASP A 15 -0.83 13.03 -6.81
C ASP A 15 -2.31 13.22 -6.39
N GLY A 16 -2.58 14.11 -5.43
CA GLY A 16 -3.93 14.41 -4.97
C GLY A 16 -4.65 13.22 -4.33
N VAL A 17 -3.91 12.40 -3.59
CA VAL A 17 -4.46 11.18 -2.96
C VAL A 17 -5.46 11.55 -1.87
N GLY A 18 -6.64 10.94 -1.88
CA GLY A 18 -7.68 11.18 -0.87
C GLY A 18 -7.53 10.31 0.38
N VAL A 19 -7.10 9.06 0.23
CA VAL A 19 -6.94 8.12 1.36
C VAL A 19 -5.67 7.31 1.17
N ALA A 20 -4.76 7.39 2.15
CA ALA A 20 -3.58 6.54 2.24
C ALA A 20 -3.78 5.50 3.35
N GLU A 21 -3.77 4.21 3.02
CA GLU A 21 -3.80 3.15 4.02
C GLU A 21 -2.39 2.63 4.28
N ILE A 22 -2.01 2.57 5.55
CA ILE A 22 -0.68 2.14 6.01
C ILE A 22 -0.87 0.97 6.96
N GLU A 23 -0.08 -0.09 6.81
CA GLU A 23 -0.16 -1.26 7.68
C GLU A 23 0.18 -0.87 9.13
N SER A 24 -0.70 -1.21 10.07
CA SER A 24 -0.57 -0.87 11.49
C SER A 24 0.27 -1.88 12.26
N ASN A 25 1.49 -2.17 11.80
CA ASN A 25 2.47 -2.92 12.58
C ASN A 25 3.25 -1.99 13.54
N ASN A 26 4.22 -2.53 14.30
CA ASN A 26 4.98 -1.74 15.28
C ASN A 26 5.70 -0.54 14.65
N GLY A 27 6.24 -0.67 13.44
CA GLY A 27 6.87 0.44 12.71
C GLY A 27 5.87 1.32 11.97
N GLY A 28 4.86 0.71 11.36
CA GLY A 28 3.89 1.39 10.50
C GLY A 28 2.99 2.38 11.24
N ARG A 29 2.72 2.18 12.54
CA ARG A 29 2.01 3.17 13.36
C ARG A 29 2.81 4.46 13.55
N GLY A 30 4.11 4.36 13.80
CA GLY A 30 4.99 5.52 13.92
C GLY A 30 5.13 6.25 12.58
N TRP A 31 5.36 5.47 11.53
CA TRP A 31 5.45 5.97 10.16
C TRP A 31 4.19 6.72 9.72
N ALA A 32 2.99 6.16 9.97
CA ALA A 32 1.73 6.80 9.60
C ALA A 32 1.55 8.17 10.27
N ARG A 33 1.93 8.29 11.55
CA ARG A 33 1.87 9.56 12.29
C ARG A 33 2.84 10.58 11.73
N ASN A 34 4.06 10.16 11.38
CA ASN A 34 5.05 11.06 10.80
C ASN A 34 4.60 11.53 9.41
N VAL A 35 4.12 10.63 8.54
CA VAL A 35 3.57 11.01 7.22
C VAL A 35 2.39 11.96 7.36
N GLU A 36 1.50 11.74 8.34
CA GLU A 36 0.39 12.67 8.61
C GLU A 36 0.90 14.05 9.07
N ARG A 37 1.95 14.10 9.90
CA ARG A 37 2.59 15.34 10.32
C ARG A 37 3.20 16.09 9.13
N GLU A 38 3.94 15.39 8.27
CA GLU A 38 4.55 16.00 7.07
C GLU A 38 3.47 16.48 6.08
N LEU A 39 2.37 15.74 5.90
CA LEU A 39 1.23 16.17 5.07
C LEU A 39 0.60 17.46 5.61
N LYS A 40 0.45 17.60 6.93
CA LYS A 40 -0.03 18.82 7.57
C LYS A 40 0.95 19.97 7.40
N ALA A 41 2.25 19.73 7.50
CA ALA A 41 3.28 20.74 7.26
C ALA A 41 3.27 21.26 5.81
N LEU A 42 2.90 20.41 4.85
CA LEU A 42 2.69 20.79 3.44
C LEU A 42 1.34 21.48 3.18
N GLY A 43 0.49 21.67 4.19
CA GLY A 43 -0.84 22.26 4.06
C GLY A 43 -1.87 21.35 3.38
N SER A 44 -1.61 20.04 3.28
CA SER A 44 -2.52 19.09 2.66
C SER A 44 -3.71 18.79 3.58
N VAL A 45 -4.92 19.15 3.14
CA VAL A 45 -6.18 18.82 3.83
C VAL A 45 -6.94 17.65 3.17
N ARG A 46 -6.43 17.17 2.03
CA ARG A 46 -7.14 16.20 1.18
C ARG A 46 -6.85 14.75 1.57
N CYS A 47 -5.61 14.45 1.93
CA CYS A 47 -5.17 13.08 2.16
C CYS A 47 -5.44 12.65 3.61
N VAL A 48 -6.33 11.68 3.79
CA VAL A 48 -6.59 11.03 5.08
C VAL A 48 -5.71 9.79 5.23
N VAL A 49 -4.81 9.81 6.21
CA VAL A 49 -3.97 8.66 6.55
C VAL A 49 -4.75 7.71 7.48
N LYS A 50 -4.86 6.44 7.10
CA LYS A 50 -5.54 5.39 7.87
C LYS A 50 -4.58 4.26 8.18
N SER A 51 -4.44 3.93 9.45
CA SER A 51 -3.65 2.77 9.88
C SER A 51 -4.54 1.53 9.93
N VAL A 52 -4.21 0.49 9.17
CA VAL A 52 -5.01 -0.75 9.03
C VAL A 52 -4.23 -1.93 9.60
N PRO A 53 -4.75 -2.65 10.61
CA PRO A 53 -4.09 -3.87 11.09
C PRO A 53 -4.25 -4.99 10.06
N GLN A 54 -3.15 -5.68 9.75
CA GLN A 54 -3.16 -6.93 9.01
C GLN A 54 -3.16 -8.10 10.01
N THR A 55 -4.22 -8.90 10.00
CA THR A 55 -4.35 -10.10 10.85
C THR A 55 -4.10 -11.40 10.10
N GLN A 56 -4.04 -11.33 8.77
CA GLN A 56 -3.87 -12.50 7.89
C GLN A 56 -2.39 -12.78 7.64
N ASN A 57 -2.08 -14.03 7.29
CA ASN A 57 -0.73 -14.41 6.90
C ASN A 57 -0.38 -13.83 5.53
N LYS A 58 0.69 -13.02 5.50
CA LYS A 58 1.23 -12.34 4.32
C LYS A 58 1.43 -13.28 3.12
N GLU A 59 2.08 -14.44 3.33
CA GLU A 59 2.33 -15.40 2.25
C GLU A 59 1.03 -15.98 1.68
N ALA A 60 0.08 -16.30 2.55
CA ALA A 60 -1.22 -16.83 2.13
C ALA A 60 -2.01 -15.81 1.31
N CYS A 61 -2.04 -14.54 1.73
CA CYS A 61 -2.67 -13.45 0.99
C CYS A 61 -2.05 -13.25 -0.39
N ILE A 62 -0.71 -13.19 -0.47
CA ILE A 62 0.01 -13.04 -1.75
C ILE A 62 -0.33 -14.20 -2.69
N LEU A 63 -0.28 -15.43 -2.21
CA LEU A 63 -0.54 -16.61 -3.03
C LEU A 63 -1.99 -16.68 -3.50
N ALA A 64 -2.96 -16.40 -2.61
CA ALA A 64 -4.38 -16.38 -2.95
C ALA A 64 -4.71 -15.30 -4.01
N SER A 65 -4.09 -14.14 -3.90
CA SER A 65 -4.33 -13.00 -4.79
C SER A 65 -3.48 -13.02 -6.06
N SER A 66 -2.42 -13.83 -6.13
CA SER A 66 -1.42 -13.86 -7.23
C SER A 66 -2.01 -13.97 -8.64
N ALA A 67 -2.94 -14.92 -8.85
CA ALA A 67 -3.57 -15.16 -10.14
C ALA A 67 -4.42 -13.96 -10.60
N ARG A 68 -5.11 -13.31 -9.64
CA ARG A 68 -5.98 -12.17 -9.91
C ARG A 68 -5.18 -10.90 -10.16
N VAL A 69 -4.15 -10.65 -9.34
CA VAL A 69 -3.21 -9.53 -9.50
C VAL A 69 -2.55 -9.57 -10.88
N THR A 70 -2.13 -10.74 -11.36
CA THR A 70 -1.49 -10.89 -12.67
C THR A 70 -2.43 -10.53 -13.83
N ARG A 71 -3.73 -10.80 -13.69
CA ARG A 71 -4.74 -10.55 -14.74
C ARG A 71 -5.30 -9.14 -14.72
N HIS A 72 -5.38 -8.51 -13.54
CA HIS A 72 -6.16 -7.27 -13.36
C HIS A 72 -5.33 -6.06 -12.93
N VAL A 73 -4.08 -6.23 -12.50
CA VAL A 73 -3.21 -5.12 -12.11
C VAL A 73 -2.23 -4.81 -13.25
N PHE A 74 -2.52 -3.73 -13.97
CA PHE A 74 -1.70 -3.26 -15.09
C PHE A 74 -0.62 -2.28 -14.61
N MET A 75 0.56 -2.38 -15.21
CA MET A 75 1.68 -1.47 -14.97
C MET A 75 1.94 -0.65 -16.23
N PRO A 76 2.44 0.59 -16.10
CA PRO A 76 2.74 1.43 -17.26
C PRO A 76 3.83 0.81 -18.15
N GLN A 77 3.81 1.16 -19.43
CA GLN A 77 4.84 0.71 -20.38
C GLN A 77 6.23 1.11 -19.88
N GLY A 78 7.19 0.18 -19.95
CA GLY A 78 8.57 0.44 -19.52
C GLY A 78 8.80 0.45 -18.01
N TRP A 79 7.83 0.08 -17.17
CA TRP A 79 8.00 0.03 -15.71
C TRP A 79 9.18 -0.83 -15.24
N LYS A 80 9.59 -1.84 -16.04
CA LYS A 80 10.80 -2.65 -15.80
C LYS A 80 12.09 -1.82 -15.72
N HIS A 81 12.17 -0.72 -16.48
CA HIS A 81 13.31 0.19 -16.49
C HIS A 81 13.15 1.31 -15.47
N LYS A 82 11.91 1.79 -15.29
CA LYS A 82 11.59 2.87 -14.34
C LYS A 82 11.73 2.42 -12.88
N TYR A 83 11.37 1.17 -12.59
CA TYR A 83 11.36 0.59 -11.24
C TYR A 83 11.99 -0.82 -11.25
N PRO A 84 13.30 -0.93 -11.52
CA PRO A 84 13.96 -2.23 -11.73
C PRO A 84 13.98 -3.10 -10.46
N GLU A 85 14.06 -2.49 -9.28
CA GLU A 85 14.03 -3.20 -8.00
C GLU A 85 12.65 -3.81 -7.73
N PHE A 86 11.61 -3.01 -7.88
CA PHE A 86 10.22 -3.46 -7.74
C PHE A 86 9.88 -4.54 -8.78
N TYR A 87 10.32 -4.38 -10.03
CA TYR A 87 10.16 -5.41 -11.07
C TYR A 87 10.80 -6.74 -10.66
N ARG A 88 12.03 -6.72 -10.14
CA ARG A 88 12.72 -7.93 -9.68
C ARG A 88 12.00 -8.60 -8.52
N GLN A 89 11.53 -7.85 -7.52
CA GLN A 89 10.77 -8.41 -6.40
C GLN A 89 9.48 -9.09 -6.87
N VAL A 90 8.73 -8.42 -7.74
CA VAL A 90 7.45 -8.92 -8.24
C VAL A 90 7.62 -10.14 -9.15
N LYS A 91 8.59 -10.12 -10.06
CA LYS A 91 8.82 -11.21 -11.03
C LYS A 91 9.66 -12.35 -10.48
N GLY A 92 10.45 -12.10 -9.43
CA GLY A 92 11.27 -13.09 -8.76
C GLY A 92 10.60 -13.81 -7.60
N TYR A 93 9.38 -13.41 -7.21
CA TYR A 93 8.65 -14.04 -6.11
C TYR A 93 8.26 -15.49 -6.45
N GLN A 94 8.62 -16.41 -5.57
CA GLN A 94 8.34 -17.85 -5.71
C GLN A 94 7.55 -18.36 -4.49
N LYS A 95 6.64 -19.32 -4.73
CA LYS A 95 5.82 -19.96 -3.68
C LYS A 95 6.65 -20.73 -2.64
N LYS A 96 7.78 -21.29 -3.05
CA LYS A 96 8.74 -21.98 -2.17
C LYS A 96 10.14 -21.55 -2.61
N GLY A 97 10.97 -21.07 -1.68
CA GLY A 97 12.34 -20.64 -1.98
C GLY A 97 12.78 -19.40 -1.18
N LYS A 98 13.96 -18.86 -1.52
CA LYS A 98 14.54 -17.67 -0.87
C LYS A 98 13.94 -16.38 -1.46
N SER A 99 12.66 -16.13 -1.22
CA SER A 99 12.04 -14.83 -1.49
C SER A 99 12.48 -13.84 -0.41
N LYS A 100 13.69 -13.26 -0.56
CA LYS A 100 14.29 -12.36 0.45
C LYS A 100 13.46 -11.07 0.66
N HIS A 101 12.72 -10.66 -0.36
CA HIS A 101 11.90 -9.45 -0.35
C HIS A 101 10.53 -9.78 -0.97
N ASP A 102 9.47 -9.57 -0.20
CA ASP A 102 8.08 -9.87 -0.54
C ASP A 102 7.18 -8.63 -0.52
N ASP A 103 7.75 -7.44 -0.25
CA ASP A 103 7.02 -6.18 -0.14
C ASP A 103 6.30 -5.79 -1.43
N GLY A 104 6.96 -5.96 -2.59
CA GLY A 104 6.34 -5.66 -3.88
C GLY A 104 5.11 -6.52 -4.19
N PRO A 105 5.22 -7.86 -4.14
CA PRO A 105 4.08 -8.77 -4.23
C PRO A 105 2.97 -8.47 -3.20
N ASP A 106 3.34 -8.17 -1.95
CA ASP A 106 2.41 -7.87 -0.87
C ASP A 106 1.58 -6.62 -1.14
N VAL A 107 2.22 -5.50 -1.48
CA VAL A 107 1.53 -4.25 -1.82
C VAL A 107 0.56 -4.46 -2.98
N ARG A 108 0.93 -5.24 -4.00
CA ARG A 108 0.04 -5.54 -5.13
C ARG A 108 -1.17 -6.38 -4.70
N ALA A 109 -0.97 -7.36 -3.81
CA ALA A 109 -2.06 -8.14 -3.25
C ALA A 109 -3.00 -7.26 -2.42
N ALA A 110 -2.46 -6.42 -1.54
CA ALA A 110 -3.23 -5.50 -0.71
C ALA A 110 -4.05 -4.50 -1.53
N ILE A 111 -3.47 -3.91 -2.60
CA ILE A 111 -4.20 -3.03 -3.53
C ILE A 111 -5.36 -3.79 -4.16
N TYR A 112 -5.11 -4.99 -4.68
CA TYR A 112 -6.16 -5.79 -5.32
C TYR A 112 -7.28 -6.14 -4.33
N GLU A 113 -6.93 -6.62 -3.14
CA GLU A 113 -7.90 -6.99 -2.10
C GLU A 113 -8.75 -5.79 -1.67
N ARG A 114 -8.13 -4.62 -1.49
CA ARG A 114 -8.86 -3.40 -1.14
C ARG A 114 -9.90 -3.02 -2.21
N VAL A 115 -9.53 -3.11 -3.48
CA VAL A 115 -10.40 -2.71 -4.59
C VAL A 115 -11.47 -3.78 -4.86
N ALA A 116 -11.10 -5.05 -4.82
CA ALA A 116 -12.00 -6.16 -5.12
C ALA A 116 -12.95 -6.49 -3.96
N ASN A 117 -12.54 -6.26 -2.71
CA ASN A 117 -13.33 -6.49 -1.50
C ASN A 117 -13.48 -5.19 -0.70
N PRO A 118 -14.30 -4.23 -1.19
CA PRO A 118 -14.54 -3.02 -0.41
C PRO A 118 -15.15 -3.42 0.93
N LYS A 119 -14.43 -3.16 2.03
CA LYS A 119 -14.97 -3.34 3.39
C LYS A 119 -16.25 -2.51 3.45
N LYS A 120 -17.39 -3.13 3.79
CA LYS A 120 -18.64 -2.40 4.05
C LYS A 120 -18.33 -1.31 5.08
N SER A 121 -18.31 -0.05 4.64
CA SER A 121 -18.07 1.06 5.54
C SER A 121 -19.20 1.07 6.58
N GLY A 122 -18.85 0.87 7.85
CA GLY A 122 -19.76 0.96 8.98
C GLY A 122 -20.22 2.39 9.27
N VAL A 123 -20.63 3.14 8.24
CA VAL A 123 -21.35 4.39 8.42
C VAL A 123 -22.77 4.00 8.79
N ARG A 124 -23.02 3.79 10.09
CA ARG A 124 -24.38 3.92 10.63
C ARG A 124 -24.74 5.39 10.48
N VAL A 125 -25.48 5.73 9.43
CA VAL A 125 -26.23 6.99 9.39
C VAL A 125 -27.16 6.91 10.60
N ARG A 126 -26.91 7.76 11.61
CA ARG A 126 -27.90 7.97 12.67
C ARG A 126 -29.06 8.69 12.00
N THR A 127 -30.13 7.97 11.71
CA THR A 127 -31.41 8.57 11.38
C THR A 127 -31.87 9.36 12.60
N ALA A 128 -32.20 10.63 12.37
CA ALA A 128 -32.80 11.52 13.37
C ALA A 128 -34.21 11.06 13.74
#